data_AF-A0A0D5Y310-F1
#
_entry.id   AF-A0A0D5Y310-F1
#
_cell.length_a   1.000
_cell.length_b   1.000
_cell.length_c   1.000
_cell.angle_alpha   90.00
_cell.angle_beta   90.00
_cell.angle_gamma   90.00
#
_symmetry.space_group_name_H-M   'P 1'
#
loop_
_entity.id
_entity.type
_entity.pdbx_description
1 polymer ?
#
loop_
_entity_poly.entity_id
_entity_poly.type
_entity_poly.pdbx_seq_one_letter_code
_entity_poly.pdbx_strand_id
1 'polypeptide(L)'
;MVKIMERNSQSVDYFVDPDFVEKFNESLRRLLSTLQQSTMAKYINPEGAQRIKHGAMFCNPAAPQVYSGGIETHSTLFDIALESIAAHDVKVLERCFNRFQEDMEAQFARMIYSSVSKVCDQSGNVVDAKKSGSLQLAFLEMLEKIEFSANKTGEVALPEIHLGTDAFNEFTRAMQESTPEYEAMVEDIKARKVAEALERESDRKAKFVRYGESEQ
;
A
#
# COMPACT_ATOMS: atom_id res chain seq x y z
N MET A 1 6.41 66.92 21.94
CA MET A 1 5.86 66.41 20.67
C MET A 1 7.03 65.87 19.85
N VAL A 2 7.33 64.57 19.98
CA VAL A 2 8.36 63.88 19.18
C VAL A 2 7.65 62.72 18.49
N LYS A 3 7.49 62.82 17.18
CA LYS A 3 6.88 61.77 16.36
C LYS A 3 7.99 60.81 15.98
N ILE A 4 8.09 59.68 16.70
CA ILE A 4 8.99 58.60 16.33
C ILE A 4 8.45 58.02 15.02
N MET A 5 9.16 58.25 13.92
CA MET A 5 8.93 57.57 12.66
C MET A 5 9.42 56.13 12.81
N GLU A 6 8.50 55.20 13.03
CA GLU A 6 8.76 53.78 12.82
C GLU A 6 9.10 53.57 11.34
N ARG A 7 10.40 53.41 11.05
CA ARG A 7 10.84 52.85 9.77
C ARG A 7 10.44 51.38 9.78
N ASN A 8 9.40 51.08 9.01
CA ASN A 8 8.96 49.73 8.71
C ASN A 8 10.01 49.08 7.78
N SER A 9 11.09 48.59 8.36
CA SER A 9 12.15 47.88 7.66
C SER A 9 11.69 46.46 7.40
N GLN A 10 10.89 46.23 6.35
CA GLN A 10 10.79 44.90 5.78
C GLN A 10 12.17 44.52 5.25
N SER A 11 12.85 43.58 5.91
CA SER A 11 14.11 43.05 5.41
C SER A 11 13.80 42.31 4.10
N VAL A 12 14.13 42.93 2.98
CA VAL A 12 14.10 42.26 1.68
C VAL A 12 15.29 41.29 1.67
N ASP A 13 15.01 39.99 1.65
CA ASP A 13 16.04 38.96 1.53
C ASP A 13 16.48 38.87 0.07
N TYR A 14 17.58 39.55 -0.27
CA TYR A 14 18.11 39.63 -1.63
C TYR A 14 18.67 38.30 -2.16
N PHE A 15 18.77 37.27 -1.32
CA PHE A 15 19.29 35.95 -1.70
C PHE A 15 18.19 34.93 -1.97
N VAL A 16 16.91 35.31 -1.79
CA VAL A 16 15.76 34.42 -1.97
C VAL A 16 14.82 35.04 -2.98
N ASP A 17 14.76 34.46 -4.17
CA ASP A 17 13.70 34.73 -5.14
C ASP A 17 12.44 33.92 -4.72
N PRO A 18 11.36 34.58 -4.24
CA PRO A 18 10.17 33.89 -3.76
C PRO A 18 9.49 33.05 -4.84
N ASP A 19 9.46 33.54 -6.08
CA ASP A 19 8.85 32.85 -7.22
C ASP A 19 9.66 31.59 -7.57
N PHE A 20 10.98 31.68 -7.49
CA PHE A 20 11.85 30.53 -7.66
C PHE A 20 11.61 29.48 -6.56
N VAL A 21 11.57 29.89 -5.29
CA VAL A 21 11.36 28.97 -4.16
C VAL A 21 10.01 28.28 -4.26
N GLU A 22 8.95 29.00 -4.65
CA GLU A 22 7.62 28.42 -4.84
C GLU A 22 7.64 27.36 -5.95
N LYS A 23 8.18 27.69 -7.13
CA LYS A 23 8.28 26.76 -8.27
C LYS A 23 9.16 25.56 -7.97
N PHE A 24 10.26 25.76 -7.24
CA PHE A 24 11.12 24.68 -6.78
C PHE A 24 10.36 23.74 -5.85
N ASN A 25 9.69 24.28 -4.82
CA ASN A 25 8.91 23.50 -3.88
C ASN A 25 7.76 22.74 -4.55
N GLU A 26 7.07 23.36 -5.51
CA GLU A 26 6.04 22.69 -6.29
C GLU A 26 6.62 21.51 -7.09
N SER A 27 7.74 21.75 -7.79
CA SER A 27 8.41 20.73 -8.59
C SER A 27 8.91 19.57 -7.72
N LEU A 28 9.49 19.88 -6.55
CA LEU A 28 9.94 18.91 -5.57
C LEU A 28 8.76 18.07 -5.03
N ARG A 29 7.64 18.70 -4.66
CA ARG A 29 6.44 17.99 -4.19
C ARG A 29 5.88 17.05 -5.25
N ARG A 30 5.85 17.50 -6.52
CA ARG A 30 5.41 16.66 -7.64
C ARG A 30 6.33 15.46 -7.80
N LEU A 31 7.65 15.66 -7.79
CA LEU A 31 8.63 14.58 -7.85
C LEU A 31 8.41 13.57 -6.71
N LEU A 32 8.42 14.03 -5.46
CA LEU A 32 8.22 13.16 -4.30
C LEU A 32 6.88 12.42 -4.33
N SER A 33 5.81 13.05 -4.82
CA SER A 33 4.50 12.39 -4.98
C SER A 33 4.55 11.29 -6.02
N THR A 34 5.24 11.50 -7.15
CA THR A 34 5.44 10.47 -8.18
C THR A 34 6.24 9.30 -7.62
N LEU A 35 7.32 9.58 -6.88
CA LEU A 35 8.13 8.53 -6.25
C LEU A 35 7.29 7.73 -5.26
N GLN A 36 6.55 8.41 -4.37
CA GLN A 36 5.65 7.76 -3.43
C GLN A 36 4.60 6.88 -4.15
N GLN A 37 3.97 7.39 -5.22
CA GLN A 37 2.99 6.63 -5.99
C GLN A 37 3.61 5.37 -6.61
N SER A 38 4.81 5.47 -7.18
CA SER A 38 5.51 4.31 -7.75
C SER A 38 5.85 3.26 -6.69
N THR A 39 6.27 3.69 -5.49
CA THR A 39 6.53 2.80 -4.36
C THR A 39 5.25 2.11 -3.88
N MET A 40 4.15 2.84 -3.75
CA MET A 40 2.86 2.28 -3.32
C MET A 40 2.28 1.29 -4.33
N ALA A 41 2.47 1.55 -5.64
CA ALA A 41 1.97 0.72 -6.72
C ALA A 41 2.54 -0.71 -6.71
N LYS A 42 3.67 -0.94 -6.00
CA LYS A 42 4.25 -2.27 -5.80
C LYS A 42 3.39 -3.18 -4.90
N TYR A 43 2.52 -2.60 -4.07
CA TYR A 43 1.75 -3.34 -3.05
C TYR A 43 0.23 -3.19 -3.21
N ILE A 44 -0.23 -2.11 -3.84
CA ILE A 44 -1.66 -1.82 -4.00
C ILE A 44 -1.92 -1.40 -5.43
N ASN A 45 -3.02 -1.89 -6.01
CA ASN A 45 -3.49 -1.41 -7.30
C ASN A 45 -3.78 0.11 -7.24
N PRO A 46 -3.11 0.92 -8.09
CA PRO A 46 -3.32 2.37 -8.12
C PRO A 46 -4.77 2.79 -8.36
N GLU A 47 -5.55 2.01 -9.11
CA GLU A 47 -6.97 2.30 -9.39
C GLU A 47 -7.84 2.22 -8.12
N GLY A 48 -7.44 1.40 -7.14
CA GLY A 48 -8.12 1.25 -5.86
C GLY A 48 -7.63 2.25 -4.79
N ALA A 49 -6.54 2.97 -5.04
CA ALA A 49 -5.94 3.87 -4.07
C ALA A 49 -6.75 5.16 -3.95
N GLN A 50 -7.36 5.39 -2.78
CA GLN A 50 -8.09 6.63 -2.49
C GLN A 50 -7.22 7.62 -1.73
N ARG A 51 -7.26 8.89 -2.15
CA ARG A 51 -6.64 10.00 -1.43
C ARG A 51 -7.72 10.81 -0.74
N ILE A 52 -7.73 10.78 0.58
CA ILE A 52 -8.71 11.50 1.38
C ILE A 52 -7.97 12.65 2.09
N LYS A 53 -8.45 13.87 1.89
CA LYS A 53 -7.98 15.05 2.63
C LYS A 53 -8.88 15.24 3.84
N HIS A 54 -8.35 14.98 5.03
CA HIS A 54 -9.09 15.15 6.27
C HIS A 54 -8.19 15.78 7.34
N GLY A 55 -8.76 16.61 8.22
CA GLY A 55 -8.00 17.42 9.18
C GLY A 55 -7.92 16.87 10.61
N ALA A 56 -8.57 15.75 10.91
CA ALA A 56 -8.67 15.14 12.24
C ALA A 56 -8.75 13.62 12.13
N MET A 57 -8.46 12.83 13.17
CA MET A 57 -8.47 11.35 13.10
C MET A 57 -9.67 10.73 12.34
N PHE A 58 -9.41 9.67 11.58
CA PHE A 58 -10.48 8.83 11.04
C PHE A 58 -11.19 8.10 12.19
N CYS A 59 -12.52 8.29 12.29
CA CYS A 59 -13.35 7.57 13.25
C CYS A 59 -14.62 7.07 12.55
N ASN A 60 -15.08 5.89 12.98
CA ASN A 60 -16.33 5.28 12.50
C ASN A 60 -17.36 5.27 13.64
N PRO A 61 -18.00 6.41 13.96
CA PRO A 61 -18.89 6.53 15.12
C PRO A 61 -20.12 5.60 15.04
N ALA A 62 -20.57 5.26 13.83
CA ALA A 62 -21.69 4.35 13.60
C ALA A 62 -21.29 2.85 13.59
N ALA A 63 -19.99 2.54 13.60
CA ALA A 63 -19.48 1.18 13.54
C ALA A 63 -18.18 1.05 14.36
N PRO A 64 -18.25 1.19 15.70
CA PRO A 64 -17.08 1.18 16.58
C PRO A 64 -16.31 -0.15 16.56
N GLN A 65 -16.93 -1.23 16.08
CA GLN A 65 -16.32 -2.54 15.89
C GLN A 65 -15.37 -2.61 14.68
N VAL A 66 -15.41 -1.62 13.77
CA VAL A 66 -14.54 -1.61 12.58
C VAL A 66 -13.13 -1.20 12.98
N TYR A 67 -12.13 -1.93 12.46
CA TYR A 67 -10.72 -1.64 12.68
C TYR A 67 -10.40 -0.16 12.37
N SER A 68 -9.91 0.56 13.36
CA SER A 68 -9.41 1.92 13.18
C SER A 68 -7.91 1.86 12.90
N GLY A 69 -7.55 1.99 11.62
CA GLY A 69 -6.15 2.01 11.18
C GLY A 69 -5.41 3.30 11.52
N GLY A 70 -6.12 4.35 11.94
CA GLY A 70 -5.51 5.65 12.25
C GLY A 70 -4.81 6.30 11.05
N ILE A 71 -4.03 7.34 11.33
CA ILE A 71 -3.10 7.94 10.37
C ILE A 71 -1.68 7.55 10.81
N GLU A 72 -0.93 6.89 9.94
CA GLU A 72 0.49 6.65 10.15
C GLU A 72 1.33 7.68 9.38
N THR A 73 2.34 8.24 10.04
CA THR A 73 3.25 9.21 9.43
C THR A 73 4.51 8.51 8.97
N HIS A 74 4.79 8.57 7.67
CA HIS A 74 6.08 8.16 7.12
C HIS A 74 6.98 9.38 6.97
N SER A 75 8.25 9.23 7.36
CA SER A 75 9.23 10.32 7.32
C SER A 75 10.62 9.81 6.97
N THR A 76 11.39 10.62 6.27
CA THR A 76 12.77 10.36 5.89
C THR A 76 13.61 11.56 6.32
N LEU A 77 14.78 11.30 6.90
CA LEU A 77 15.74 12.34 7.28
C LEU A 77 16.95 12.29 6.34
N PHE A 78 17.44 13.46 5.96
CA PHE A 78 18.63 13.61 5.12
C PHE A 78 19.74 14.30 5.90
N ASP A 79 20.88 13.63 5.99
CA ASP A 79 22.11 14.23 6.49
C ASP A 79 22.99 14.59 5.30
N ILE A 80 23.24 15.89 5.12
CA ILE A 80 24.08 16.41 4.04
C ILE A 80 25.36 16.94 4.65
N ALA A 81 26.49 16.36 4.26
CA ALA A 81 27.82 16.80 4.68
C ALA A 81 28.14 18.20 4.12
N LEU A 82 28.70 19.07 4.96
CA LEU A 82 29.03 20.45 4.57
C LEU A 82 30.04 20.48 3.41
N GLU A 83 30.95 19.51 3.37
CA GLU A 83 31.95 19.36 2.32
C GLU A 83 31.31 19.14 0.95
N SER A 84 30.19 18.41 0.89
CA SER A 84 29.45 18.21 -0.36
C SER A 84 28.79 19.50 -0.86
N ILE A 85 28.36 20.37 0.06
CA ILE A 85 27.82 21.69 -0.27
C ILE A 85 28.95 22.59 -0.78
N ALA A 86 30.09 22.63 -0.09
CA ALA A 86 31.25 23.41 -0.49
C ALA A 86 31.80 23.00 -1.87
N ALA A 87 31.76 21.69 -2.17
CA ALA A 87 32.16 21.14 -3.47
C ALA A 87 31.11 21.31 -4.57
N HIS A 88 29.96 21.91 -4.29
CA HIS A 88 28.83 22.05 -5.22
C HIS A 88 28.39 20.70 -5.83
N ASP A 89 28.45 19.61 -5.03
CA ASP A 89 28.08 18.27 -5.50
C ASP A 89 26.56 18.13 -5.63
N VAL A 90 26.04 18.37 -6.83
CA VAL A 90 24.62 18.19 -7.15
C VAL A 90 24.15 16.74 -7.02
N LYS A 91 25.05 15.75 -7.00
CA LYS A 91 24.70 14.34 -6.82
C LYS A 91 24.18 14.04 -5.41
N VAL A 92 24.37 14.95 -4.45
CA VAL A 92 23.71 14.86 -3.13
C VAL A 92 22.20 14.73 -3.28
N LEU A 93 21.59 15.48 -4.21
CA LEU A 93 20.15 15.47 -4.41
C LEU A 93 19.65 14.10 -4.87
N GLU A 94 20.37 13.46 -5.79
CA GLU A 94 20.06 12.10 -6.25
C GLU A 94 20.16 11.09 -5.10
N ARG A 95 21.21 11.18 -4.26
CA ARG A 95 21.35 10.33 -3.07
C ARG A 95 20.19 10.54 -2.10
N CYS A 96 19.74 11.77 -1.90
CA CYS A 96 18.56 12.07 -1.09
C CYS A 96 17.30 11.43 -1.68
N PHE A 97 17.05 11.54 -2.98
CA PHE A 97 15.86 10.93 -3.58
C PHE A 97 15.86 9.41 -3.56
N ASN A 98 17.01 8.77 -3.75
CA ASN A 98 17.13 7.32 -3.63
C ASN A 98 16.86 6.86 -2.19
N ARG A 99 17.46 7.53 -1.20
CA ARG A 99 17.19 7.26 0.21
C ARG A 99 15.74 7.49 0.60
N PHE A 100 15.10 8.53 0.05
CA PHE A 100 13.67 8.78 0.24
C PHE A 100 12.83 7.59 -0.24
N GLN A 101 13.09 7.08 -1.45
CA GLN A 101 12.37 5.93 -1.98
C GLN A 101 12.55 4.69 -1.11
N GLU A 102 13.80 4.38 -0.72
CA GLU A 102 14.14 3.22 0.12
C GLU A 102 13.43 3.30 1.48
N ASP A 103 13.53 4.44 2.16
CA ASP A 103 12.91 4.64 3.47
C ASP A 103 11.38 4.62 3.38
N MET A 104 10.79 5.23 2.35
CA MET A 104 9.35 5.21 2.11
C MET A 104 8.84 3.81 1.78
N GLU A 105 9.57 3.05 0.98
CA GLU A 105 9.24 1.67 0.64
C GLU A 105 9.26 0.78 1.88
N ALA A 106 10.33 0.85 2.66
CA ALA A 106 10.47 0.06 3.87
C ALA A 106 9.37 0.40 4.90
N GLN A 107 9.06 1.69 5.08
CA GLN A 107 7.99 2.13 5.99
C GLN A 107 6.61 1.68 5.50
N PHE A 108 6.31 1.90 4.22
CA PHE A 108 5.02 1.53 3.64
C PHE A 108 4.79 0.02 3.65
N ALA A 109 5.81 -0.79 3.32
CA ALA A 109 5.72 -2.24 3.39
C ALA A 109 5.42 -2.72 4.82
N ARG A 110 6.13 -2.19 5.83
CA ARG A 110 5.87 -2.51 7.24
C ARG A 110 4.45 -2.14 7.66
N MET A 111 3.97 -0.96 7.28
CA MET A 111 2.61 -0.53 7.56
C MET A 111 1.59 -1.50 6.95
N ILE A 112 1.70 -1.84 5.66
CA ILE A 112 0.77 -2.74 4.97
C ILE A 112 0.73 -4.12 5.62
N TYR A 113 1.89 -4.77 5.76
CA TYR A 113 1.92 -6.12 6.33
C TYR A 113 1.48 -6.16 7.79
N SER A 114 1.84 -5.16 8.59
CA SER A 114 1.38 -5.09 9.99
C SER A 114 -0.12 -4.84 10.10
N SER A 115 -0.69 -4.01 9.21
CA SER A 115 -2.14 -3.74 9.16
C SER A 115 -2.90 -5.00 8.75
N VAL A 116 -2.47 -5.68 7.69
CA VAL A 116 -3.08 -6.94 7.24
C VAL A 116 -2.98 -8.01 8.33
N SER A 117 -1.81 -8.16 8.96
CA SER A 117 -1.63 -9.12 10.08
C SER A 117 -2.60 -8.85 11.21
N LYS A 118 -2.72 -7.60 11.68
CA LYS A 118 -3.64 -7.24 12.77
C LYS A 118 -5.10 -7.54 12.41
N VAL A 119 -5.51 -7.27 11.17
CA VAL A 119 -6.87 -7.56 10.71
C VAL A 119 -7.11 -9.07 10.63
N CYS A 120 -6.14 -9.85 10.16
CA CYS A 120 -6.22 -11.31 10.16
C CYS A 120 -6.32 -11.89 11.58
N ASP A 121 -5.50 -11.40 12.51
CA ASP A 121 -5.54 -11.80 13.92
C ASP A 121 -6.91 -11.51 14.57
N GLN A 122 -7.49 -10.34 14.28
CA GLN A 122 -8.80 -9.93 14.81
C GLN A 122 -9.96 -10.71 14.20
N SER A 123 -9.91 -11.00 12.90
CA SER A 123 -10.94 -11.75 12.19
C SER A 123 -10.83 -13.27 12.38
N GLY A 124 -9.73 -13.75 12.96
CA GLY A 124 -9.43 -15.18 13.05
C GLY A 124 -9.01 -15.81 11.72
N ASN A 125 -8.71 -14.99 10.70
CA ASN A 125 -8.22 -15.43 9.40
C ASN A 125 -6.71 -15.73 9.43
N VAL A 126 -6.31 -16.57 10.38
CA VAL A 126 -4.93 -17.01 10.60
C VAL A 126 -4.88 -18.53 10.42
N VAL A 127 -3.82 -19.01 9.76
CA VAL A 127 -3.53 -20.43 9.60
C VAL A 127 -2.20 -20.73 10.28
N ASP A 128 -2.14 -21.84 11.01
CA ASP A 128 -0.96 -22.25 11.76
C ASP A 128 -0.46 -23.60 11.22
N ALA A 129 0.67 -23.59 10.53
CA ALA A 129 1.26 -24.78 9.93
C ALA A 129 1.54 -25.91 10.93
N LYS A 130 1.81 -25.59 12.20
CA LYS A 130 2.01 -26.62 13.24
C LYS A 130 0.71 -27.29 13.63
N LYS A 131 -0.41 -26.55 13.62
CA LYS A 131 -1.74 -27.10 13.90
C LYS A 131 -2.29 -27.89 12.71
N SER A 132 -2.04 -27.41 11.48
CA SER A 132 -2.44 -28.12 10.26
C SER A 132 -1.57 -29.37 10.00
N GLY A 133 -0.44 -29.52 10.69
CA GLY A 133 0.42 -30.71 10.66
C GLY A 133 1.49 -30.70 9.56
N SER A 134 1.28 -29.96 8.47
CA SER A 134 2.28 -29.71 7.43
C SER A 134 2.03 -28.38 6.71
N LEU A 135 3.05 -27.92 5.98
CA LEU A 135 2.94 -26.69 5.19
C LEU A 135 1.96 -26.83 4.01
N GLN A 136 1.87 -28.03 3.44
CA GLN A 136 0.90 -28.39 2.40
C GLN A 136 -0.54 -28.31 2.92
N LEU A 137 -0.82 -28.89 4.09
CA LEU A 137 -2.15 -28.82 4.69
C LEU A 137 -2.53 -27.40 5.10
N ALA A 138 -1.57 -26.63 5.63
CA ALA A 138 -1.79 -25.22 5.89
C ALA A 138 -2.06 -24.41 4.62
N PHE A 139 -1.42 -24.74 3.51
CA PHE A 139 -1.70 -24.09 2.23
C PHE A 139 -3.13 -24.37 1.75
N LEU A 140 -3.62 -25.61 1.86
CA LEU A 140 -5.01 -25.94 1.56
C LEU A 140 -5.98 -25.18 2.48
N GLU A 141 -5.71 -25.14 3.79
CA GLU A 141 -6.51 -24.38 4.74
C GLU A 141 -6.52 -22.89 4.41
N MET A 142 -5.39 -22.33 3.96
CA MET A 142 -5.28 -20.95 3.52
C MET A 142 -6.15 -20.70 2.28
N LEU A 143 -6.10 -21.56 1.26
CA LEU A 143 -6.95 -21.44 0.07
C LEU A 143 -8.44 -21.54 0.43
N GLU A 144 -8.79 -22.34 1.43
CA GLU A 144 -10.17 -22.44 1.91
C GLU A 144 -10.65 -21.18 2.62
N LYS A 145 -9.79 -20.49 3.38
CA LYS A 145 -10.18 -19.27 4.08
C LYS A 145 -10.19 -18.03 3.18
N ILE A 146 -9.36 -18.00 2.14
CA ILE A 146 -9.31 -16.86 1.23
C ILE A 146 -10.55 -16.83 0.34
N GLU A 147 -11.10 -15.63 0.16
CA GLU A 147 -12.14 -15.36 -0.83
C GLU A 147 -11.52 -14.94 -2.16
N PHE A 148 -11.86 -15.65 -3.23
CA PHE A 148 -11.43 -15.28 -4.58
C PHE A 148 -12.36 -14.19 -5.12
N SER A 149 -11.79 -13.26 -5.90
CA SER A 149 -12.54 -12.17 -6.52
C SER A 149 -12.26 -12.11 -8.02
N ALA A 150 -13.28 -11.73 -8.79
CA ALA A 150 -13.13 -11.44 -10.20
C ALA A 150 -12.59 -10.01 -10.38
N ASN A 151 -11.66 -9.85 -11.31
CA ASN A 151 -11.15 -8.54 -11.70
C ASN A 151 -12.16 -7.81 -12.62
N LYS A 152 -11.78 -6.61 -13.08
CA LYS A 152 -12.60 -5.80 -14.00
C LYS A 152 -12.89 -6.46 -15.35
N THR A 153 -12.06 -7.41 -15.80
CA THR A 153 -12.27 -8.17 -17.05
C THR A 153 -13.20 -9.38 -16.84
N GLY A 154 -13.57 -9.67 -15.59
CA GLY A 154 -14.40 -10.83 -15.23
C GLY A 154 -13.61 -12.12 -15.04
N GLU A 155 -12.28 -12.03 -14.99
CA GLU A 155 -11.39 -13.16 -14.74
C GLU A 155 -11.07 -13.25 -13.24
N VAL A 156 -11.06 -14.46 -12.70
CA VAL A 156 -10.69 -14.69 -11.30
C VAL A 156 -9.17 -14.80 -11.21
N ALA A 157 -8.55 -13.84 -10.52
CA ALA A 157 -7.12 -13.90 -10.23
C ALA A 157 -6.87 -14.72 -8.96
N LEU A 158 -5.84 -15.56 -8.98
CA LEU A 158 -5.41 -16.28 -7.78
C LEU A 158 -4.75 -15.32 -6.78
N PRO A 159 -4.83 -15.61 -5.48
CA PRO A 159 -4.17 -14.79 -4.46
C PRO A 159 -2.65 -14.76 -4.66
N GLU A 160 -2.06 -13.58 -4.49
CA GLU A 160 -0.61 -13.42 -4.39
C GLU A 160 -0.14 -13.76 -2.97
N ILE A 161 0.99 -14.47 -2.87
CA ILE A 161 1.55 -14.89 -1.59
C ILE A 161 2.88 -14.16 -1.41
N HIS A 162 2.95 -13.34 -0.36
CA HIS A 162 4.17 -12.62 0.00
C HIS A 162 4.95 -13.39 1.06
N LEU A 163 6.16 -13.83 0.71
CA LEU A 163 7.04 -14.60 1.58
C LEU A 163 8.41 -13.93 1.66
N GLY A 164 9.03 -13.95 2.84
CA GLY A 164 10.46 -13.68 2.97
C GLY A 164 11.28 -14.80 2.34
N THR A 165 12.53 -14.53 1.98
CA THR A 165 13.40 -15.46 1.24
C THR A 165 13.48 -16.85 1.88
N ASP A 166 13.67 -16.94 3.19
CA ASP A 166 13.79 -18.22 3.89
C ASP A 166 12.48 -19.02 3.86
N ALA A 167 11.35 -18.35 4.13
CA ALA A 167 10.03 -18.96 4.07
C ALA A 167 9.66 -19.38 2.64
N PHE A 168 10.07 -18.61 1.63
CA PHE A 168 9.87 -18.96 0.22
C PHE A 168 10.63 -20.25 -0.15
N ASN A 169 11.88 -20.39 0.29
CA ASN A 169 12.68 -21.58 0.03
C ASN A 169 12.07 -22.83 0.69
N GLU A 170 11.63 -22.70 1.95
CA GLU A 170 10.95 -23.79 2.66
C GLU A 170 9.63 -24.16 2.00
N PHE A 171 8.82 -23.17 1.62
CA PHE A 171 7.56 -23.35 0.91
C PHE A 171 7.75 -24.07 -0.42
N THR A 172 8.71 -23.61 -1.23
CA THR A 172 9.01 -24.20 -2.54
C THR A 172 9.44 -25.66 -2.40
N ARG A 173 10.31 -25.98 -1.42
CA ARG A 173 10.72 -27.36 -1.15
C ARG A 173 9.52 -28.23 -0.77
N ALA A 174 8.67 -27.76 0.14
CA ALA A 174 7.47 -28.49 0.55
C ALA A 174 6.51 -28.74 -0.63
N MET A 175 6.36 -27.76 -1.54
CA MET A 175 5.50 -27.92 -2.72
C MET A 175 6.10 -28.87 -3.77
N GLN A 176 7.44 -28.95 -3.89
CA GLN A 176 8.11 -29.91 -4.80
C GLN A 176 7.93 -31.36 -4.35
N GLU A 177 7.72 -31.59 -3.06
CA GLU A 177 7.43 -32.90 -2.47
C GLU A 177 5.94 -33.27 -2.53
N SER A 178 5.14 -32.58 -3.36
CA SER A 178 3.70 -32.83 -3.49
C SER A 178 3.38 -34.17 -4.13
N THR A 179 2.30 -34.80 -3.66
CA THR A 179 1.76 -36.02 -4.26
C THR A 179 0.66 -35.67 -5.27
N PRO A 180 0.34 -36.55 -6.24
CA PRO A 180 -0.76 -36.32 -7.18
C PRO A 180 -2.11 -36.10 -6.49
N GLU A 181 -2.34 -36.74 -5.34
CA GLU A 181 -3.57 -36.54 -4.55
C GLU A 181 -3.65 -35.12 -4.00
N TYR A 182 -2.53 -34.56 -3.54
CA TYR A 182 -2.47 -33.19 -3.06
C TYR A 182 -2.74 -32.18 -4.17
N GLU A 183 -2.12 -32.36 -5.35
CA GLU A 183 -2.38 -31.50 -6.51
C GLU A 183 -3.85 -31.52 -6.91
N ALA A 184 -4.49 -32.70 -6.90
CA ALA A 184 -5.93 -32.83 -7.16
C ALA A 184 -6.79 -32.06 -6.14
N MET A 185 -6.43 -32.09 -4.85
CA MET A 185 -7.12 -31.30 -3.83
C MET A 185 -6.96 -29.79 -4.06
N VAL A 186 -5.76 -29.33 -4.42
CA VAL A 186 -5.51 -27.92 -4.73
C VAL A 186 -6.38 -27.45 -5.91
N GLU A 187 -6.42 -28.24 -6.98
CA GLU A 187 -7.20 -27.90 -8.17
C GLU A 187 -8.72 -27.96 -7.93
N ASP A 188 -9.21 -28.89 -7.11
CA ASP A 188 -10.63 -28.94 -6.72
C ASP A 188 -11.04 -27.67 -5.95
N ILE A 189 -10.24 -27.27 -4.95
CA ILE A 189 -10.49 -26.05 -4.17
C ILE A 189 -10.46 -24.83 -5.08
N LYS A 190 -9.46 -24.71 -5.96
CA LYS A 190 -9.37 -23.60 -6.92
C LYS A 190 -10.60 -23.55 -7.82
N ALA A 191 -10.98 -24.67 -8.43
CA ALA A 191 -12.12 -24.73 -9.36
C ALA A 191 -13.42 -24.29 -8.68
N ARG A 192 -13.67 -24.80 -7.47
CA ARG A 192 -14.85 -24.41 -6.68
C ARG A 192 -14.83 -22.93 -6.31
N LYS A 193 -13.71 -22.41 -5.80
CA LYS A 193 -13.57 -20.99 -5.41
C LYS A 193 -13.67 -20.04 -6.59
N VAL A 194 -13.20 -20.44 -7.77
CA VAL A 194 -13.36 -19.69 -9.02
C VAL A 194 -14.85 -19.63 -9.40
N ALA A 195 -15.57 -20.75 -9.35
CA ALA A 195 -17.01 -20.75 -9.65
C ALA A 195 -17.79 -19.85 -8.69
N GLU A 196 -17.53 -19.94 -7.39
CA GLU A 196 -18.13 -19.07 -6.36
C GLU A 196 -17.84 -17.58 -6.60
N ALA A 197 -16.62 -17.25 -7.04
CA ALA A 197 -16.24 -15.87 -7.34
C ALA A 197 -16.97 -15.31 -8.58
N LEU A 198 -17.13 -16.13 -9.62
CA LEU A 198 -17.88 -15.75 -10.81
C LEU A 198 -19.38 -15.57 -10.52
N GLU A 199 -19.96 -16.44 -9.69
CA GLU A 199 -21.35 -16.33 -9.26
C GLU A 199 -21.57 -15.04 -8.47
N ARG A 200 -20.74 -14.74 -7.47
CA ARG A 200 -20.78 -13.49 -6.71
C ARG A 200 -20.63 -12.25 -7.59
N GLU A 201 -19.75 -12.31 -8.58
CA GLU A 201 -19.57 -11.22 -9.52
C GLU A 201 -20.79 -11.03 -10.43
N SER A 202 -21.45 -12.12 -10.83
CA SER A 202 -22.71 -12.06 -11.58
C SER A 202 -23.83 -11.43 -10.75
N ASP A 203 -23.94 -11.79 -9.47
CA ASP A 203 -24.89 -11.21 -8.51
C ASP A 203 -24.62 -9.72 -8.29
N ARG A 204 -23.33 -9.35 -8.17
CA ARG A 204 -22.92 -7.95 -8.06
C ARG A 204 -23.38 -7.17 -9.28
N LYS A 205 -23.12 -7.67 -10.50
CA LYS A 205 -23.55 -7.04 -11.75
C LYS A 205 -25.06 -6.92 -11.86
N ALA A 206 -25.81 -7.96 -11.47
CA ALA A 206 -27.27 -7.96 -11.49
C ALA A 206 -27.88 -6.82 -10.65
N LYS A 207 -27.24 -6.43 -9.53
CA LYS A 207 -27.68 -5.28 -8.71
C LYS A 207 -27.61 -3.94 -9.46
N PHE A 208 -26.77 -3.81 -10.48
CA PHE A 208 -26.55 -2.56 -11.22
C PHE A 208 -27.29 -2.48 -12.56
N VAL A 209 -27.85 -3.60 -13.07
CA VAL A 209 -28.60 -3.63 -14.35
C VAL A 209 -29.79 -2.65 -14.35
N ARG A 210 -30.39 -2.37 -13.18
CA ARG A 210 -31.54 -1.46 -13.05
C ARG A 210 -31.22 0.04 -13.18
N TYR A 211 -29.96 0.46 -13.24
CA TYR A 211 -29.61 1.89 -13.35
C TYR A 211 -29.48 2.38 -14.80
N GLY A 212 -29.56 1.49 -15.81
CA GLY A 212 -29.47 1.84 -17.24
C GLY A 212 -30.81 1.96 -17.96
N GLU A 213 -31.90 1.43 -17.40
CA GLU A 213 -33.26 1.57 -17.95
C GLU A 213 -33.96 2.76 -17.28
N SER A 214 -33.50 3.97 -17.60
CA SER A 214 -34.40 5.12 -17.57
C SER A 214 -35.04 5.18 -18.95
N GLU A 215 -36.35 4.94 -18.97
CA GLU A 215 -37.22 5.03 -20.13
C GLU A 215 -36.86 6.25 -21.00
N GLN A 216 -36.48 5.99 -22.25
CA GLN A 216 -36.58 6.98 -23.34
C GLN A 216 -37.98 6.91 -23.94
#